data_AF-A0A847VCL5-F1
#
_entry.id   AF-A0A847VCL5-F1
#
_cell.length_a   1.000
_cell.length_b   1.000
_cell.length_c   1.000
_cell.angle_alpha   90.00
_cell.angle_beta   90.00
_cell.angle_gamma   90.00
#
_symmetry.space_group_name_H-M   'P 1'
#
loop_
_entity.id
_entity.type
_entity.pdbx_description
1 polymer ?
#
loop_
_entity_poly.entity_id
_entity_poly.type
_entity_poly.pdbx_seq_one_letter_code
_entity_poly.pdbx_strand_id
1 'polypeptide(L)'
;MNKEKIKNFTKVVLEPFAFGLLALLFIIPAITVINLEPITKAIKDINVLGVTNKSELQINAIGGSHIIFRTEKVQFLDNIYSYTTTLLGRDSGRYSKPILEIVNNKEDEISLEIYGSTNIPTGSDFTIIIEDQVYRLQGSQGNTTTHKISFVPKKKYVVYLAIENFTSIQFDESFELSIKEIE
;
A
#
# COMPACT_ATOMS: atom_id res chain seq x y z
N MET A 1 53.79 -56.97 -20.69
CA MET A 1 52.33 -56.76 -20.67
C MET A 1 52.02 -55.57 -21.59
N ASN A 2 51.25 -55.78 -22.66
CA ASN A 2 51.23 -54.95 -23.89
C ASN A 2 50.74 -53.50 -23.71
N LYS A 3 51.55 -52.53 -24.18
CA LYS A 3 51.26 -51.08 -24.23
C LYS A 3 49.96 -50.73 -24.99
N GLU A 4 49.53 -51.60 -25.90
CA GLU A 4 48.30 -51.44 -26.69
C GLU A 4 47.01 -51.52 -25.83
N LYS A 5 47.01 -52.35 -24.77
CA LYS A 5 45.83 -52.49 -23.90
C LYS A 5 45.60 -51.27 -23.00
N ILE A 6 46.67 -50.58 -22.61
CA ILE A 6 46.59 -49.37 -21.75
C ILE A 6 46.06 -48.17 -22.54
N LYS A 7 46.45 -48.03 -23.82
CA LYS A 7 46.00 -46.93 -24.69
C LYS A 7 44.52 -47.02 -25.07
N ASN A 8 43.98 -48.24 -25.16
CA ASN A 8 42.54 -48.44 -25.40
C ASN A 8 41.71 -48.25 -24.12
N PHE A 9 42.26 -48.54 -22.94
CA PHE A 9 41.55 -48.32 -21.67
C PHE A 9 41.40 -46.83 -21.32
N THR A 10 42.42 -46.02 -21.59
CA THR A 10 42.34 -44.56 -21.38
C THR A 10 41.37 -43.88 -22.35
N LYS A 11 41.24 -44.34 -23.60
CA LYS A 11 40.20 -43.83 -24.50
C LYS A 11 38.80 -44.23 -24.06
N VAL A 12 38.59 -45.52 -23.74
CA VAL A 12 37.25 -46.04 -23.39
C VAL A 12 36.71 -45.48 -22.07
N VAL A 13 37.59 -45.15 -21.11
CA VAL A 13 37.17 -44.65 -19.79
C VAL A 13 37.39 -43.14 -19.63
N LEU A 14 38.49 -42.56 -20.10
CA LEU A 14 38.80 -41.14 -19.82
C LEU A 14 38.02 -40.18 -20.73
N GLU A 15 37.77 -40.53 -22.00
CA GLU A 15 36.99 -39.68 -22.91
C GLU A 15 35.54 -39.46 -22.44
N PRO A 16 34.74 -40.49 -22.11
CA PRO A 16 33.36 -40.26 -21.67
C PRO A 16 33.29 -39.48 -20.35
N PHE A 17 34.26 -39.64 -19.46
CA PHE A 17 34.36 -38.82 -18.25
C PHE A 17 34.72 -37.37 -18.54
N ALA A 18 35.66 -37.12 -19.46
CA ALA A 18 36.02 -35.75 -19.87
C ALA A 18 34.83 -35.03 -20.53
N PHE A 19 34.07 -35.71 -21.40
CA PHE A 19 32.84 -35.16 -21.97
C PHE A 19 31.75 -34.94 -20.93
N GLY A 20 31.58 -35.85 -19.96
CA GLY A 20 30.63 -35.68 -18.87
C GLY A 20 30.97 -34.48 -17.96
N LEU A 21 32.24 -34.28 -17.66
CA LEU A 21 32.73 -33.17 -16.83
C LEU A 21 32.62 -31.82 -17.57
N LEU A 22 32.85 -31.83 -18.88
CA LEU A 22 32.65 -30.66 -19.74
C LEU A 22 31.16 -30.32 -19.87
N ALA A 23 30.27 -31.30 -19.98
CA ALA A 23 28.82 -31.08 -19.95
C ALA A 23 28.35 -30.50 -18.60
N LEU A 24 28.90 -30.97 -17.48
CA LEU A 24 28.63 -30.41 -16.14
C LEU A 24 29.00 -28.93 -16.04
N LEU A 25 30.12 -28.51 -16.63
CA LEU A 25 30.51 -27.10 -16.69
C LEU A 25 29.51 -26.21 -17.45
N PHE A 26 28.75 -26.77 -18.41
CA PHE A 26 27.69 -26.03 -19.11
C PHE A 26 26.33 -26.09 -18.40
N ILE A 27 26.03 -27.17 -17.67
CA ILE A 27 24.75 -27.32 -16.95
C ILE A 27 24.70 -26.48 -15.67
N ILE A 28 25.82 -26.37 -14.93
CA ILE A 28 25.86 -25.61 -13.67
C ILE A 28 25.45 -24.14 -13.89
N PRO A 29 25.99 -23.40 -14.88
CA PRO A 29 25.54 -22.03 -15.18
C PRO A 29 24.05 -21.97 -15.53
N ALA A 30 23.52 -22.89 -16.33
CA ALA A 30 22.11 -22.91 -16.70
C ALA A 30 21.17 -23.07 -15.48
N ILE A 31 21.52 -23.91 -14.51
CA ILE A 31 20.75 -24.05 -13.26
C ILE A 31 20.85 -22.76 -12.41
N THR A 32 22.00 -22.09 -12.38
CA THR A 32 22.14 -20.82 -11.64
C THR A 32 21.32 -19.68 -12.25
N VAL A 33 21.06 -19.69 -13.56
CA VAL A 33 20.23 -18.68 -14.24
C VAL A 33 18.73 -19.00 -14.12
N ILE A 34 18.32 -20.27 -14.00
CA ILE A 34 16.92 -20.63 -13.73
C ILE A 34 16.48 -20.19 -12.32
N ASN A 35 17.41 -20.04 -11.37
CA ASN A 35 17.14 -19.46 -10.04
C ASN A 35 17.30 -17.93 -9.99
N LEU A 36 17.47 -17.30 -11.17
CA LEU A 36 17.31 -15.87 -11.41
C LEU A 36 15.95 -15.59 -12.11
N GLU A 37 14.93 -16.43 -11.88
CA GLU A 37 13.59 -15.84 -11.81
C GLU A 37 13.71 -14.65 -10.86
N PRO A 38 13.24 -13.44 -11.25
CA PRO A 38 13.33 -12.30 -10.37
C PRO A 38 12.67 -12.74 -9.09
N ILE A 39 13.50 -12.83 -8.04
CA ILE A 39 13.05 -12.99 -6.69
C ILE A 39 12.28 -11.70 -6.43
N THR A 40 11.01 -11.70 -6.80
CA THR A 40 9.96 -10.85 -6.27
C THR A 40 9.73 -11.33 -4.84
N LYS A 41 10.81 -11.32 -4.04
CA LYS A 41 10.72 -11.31 -2.59
C LYS A 41 10.02 -10.00 -2.29
N ALA A 42 8.72 -10.14 -2.07
CA ALA A 42 8.05 -9.51 -0.96
C ALA A 42 8.37 -8.03 -0.84
N ILE A 43 8.07 -7.28 -1.89
CA ILE A 43 7.36 -6.04 -1.63
C ILE A 43 5.92 -6.28 -2.05
N LYS A 44 5.21 -6.96 -1.15
CA LYS A 44 3.84 -6.56 -0.86
C LYS A 44 3.99 -5.15 -0.29
N ASP A 45 4.24 -4.19 -1.19
CA ASP A 45 4.24 -2.76 -0.93
C ASP A 45 2.81 -2.47 -0.48
N ILE A 46 2.57 -2.66 0.81
CA ILE A 46 1.72 -1.72 1.52
C ILE A 46 2.47 -0.41 1.31
N ASN A 47 2.04 0.33 0.29
CA ASN A 47 2.60 1.59 -0.18
C ASN A 47 2.39 2.67 0.89
N VAL A 48 2.93 2.45 2.10
CA VAL A 48 2.97 3.44 3.17
C VAL A 48 4.26 4.23 2.98
N LEU A 49 4.38 4.91 1.83
CA LEU A 49 5.38 5.95 1.64
C LEU A 49 4.92 7.17 2.48
N GLY A 50 5.12 7.09 3.79
CA GLY A 50 4.96 8.21 4.70
C GLY A 50 6.17 9.13 4.58
N VAL A 51 5.95 10.37 4.17
CA VAL A 51 7.00 11.39 4.12
C VAL A 51 7.29 11.86 5.55
N THR A 52 8.27 11.27 6.23
CA THR A 52 8.79 11.84 7.50
C THR A 52 9.73 13.00 7.18
N ASN A 53 9.16 14.17 6.93
CA ASN A 53 9.85 15.40 7.30
C ASN A 53 9.57 15.67 8.77
N LYS A 54 10.54 16.27 9.49
CA LYS A 54 10.38 16.83 10.84
C LYS A 54 9.41 18.03 10.78
N SER A 55 8.19 17.79 10.31
CA SER A 55 7.10 18.74 10.25
C SER A 55 6.42 18.73 11.61
N GLU A 56 6.14 19.92 12.12
CA GLU A 56 5.42 20.09 13.38
C GLU A 56 4.02 19.48 13.34
N LEU A 57 3.44 19.30 12.16
CA LEU A 57 2.28 18.44 11.92
C LEU A 57 2.73 17.18 11.19
N GLN A 58 2.43 16.02 11.75
CA GLN A 58 2.72 14.73 11.14
C GLN A 58 1.42 13.98 10.82
N ILE A 59 1.29 13.49 9.58
CA ILE A 59 0.17 12.66 9.14
C ILE A 59 0.72 11.37 8.53
N ASN A 60 0.46 10.24 9.19
CA ASN A 60 0.94 8.92 8.78
C ASN A 60 -0.24 8.04 8.33
N ALA A 61 -0.04 7.21 7.30
CA ALA A 61 -1.04 6.19 6.96
C ALA A 61 -1.02 5.02 7.95
N ILE A 62 -2.20 4.58 8.36
CA ILE A 62 -2.37 3.37 9.16
C ILE A 62 -2.56 2.20 8.19
N GLY A 63 -1.49 1.42 8.01
CA GLY A 63 -1.53 0.22 7.19
C GLY A 63 -2.50 -0.84 7.73
N GLY A 64 -2.59 -1.96 7.02
CA GLY A 64 -3.43 -3.09 7.42
C GLY A 64 -4.26 -3.60 6.25
N SER A 65 -4.64 -4.88 6.32
CA SER A 65 -5.49 -5.48 5.29
C SER A 65 -6.95 -5.27 5.65
N HIS A 66 -7.77 -4.92 4.66
CA HIS A 66 -9.23 -4.88 4.79
C HIS A 66 -9.86 -5.54 3.57
N ILE A 67 -11.12 -5.94 3.62
CA ILE A 67 -11.77 -6.58 2.47
C ILE A 67 -11.96 -5.61 1.29
N ILE A 68 -12.38 -4.36 1.56
CA ILE A 68 -12.70 -3.38 0.52
C ILE A 68 -11.62 -2.30 0.26
N PHE A 69 -10.73 -1.98 1.22
CA PHE A 69 -9.72 -0.93 1.02
C PHE A 69 -8.46 -1.52 0.36
N ARG A 70 -7.97 -0.89 -0.69
CA ARG A 70 -6.79 -1.28 -1.47
C ARG A 70 -5.98 -0.06 -1.87
N THR A 71 -4.68 -0.27 -2.10
CA THR A 71 -3.79 0.74 -2.69
C THR A 71 -3.86 2.07 -1.94
N GLU A 72 -3.64 2.01 -0.63
CA GLU A 72 -3.67 3.19 0.23
C GLU A 72 -2.37 3.97 0.09
N LYS A 73 -2.47 5.29 -0.09
CA LYS A 73 -1.32 6.17 -0.25
C LYS A 73 -1.58 7.51 0.43
N VAL A 74 -0.55 8.05 1.09
CA VAL A 74 -0.53 9.42 1.61
C VAL A 74 0.53 10.21 0.85
N GLN A 75 0.18 11.43 0.45
CA GLN A 75 1.08 12.36 -0.21
C GLN A 75 0.97 13.73 0.46
N PHE A 76 2.08 14.48 0.45
CA PHE A 76 2.10 15.87 0.85
C PHE A 76 2.59 16.71 -0.33
N LEU A 77 1.73 17.59 -0.83
CA LEU A 77 2.00 18.47 -1.96
C LEU A 77 1.30 19.81 -1.73
N ASP A 78 1.99 20.92 -2.00
CA ASP A 78 1.43 22.28 -1.91
C ASP A 78 0.72 22.58 -0.57
N ASN A 79 1.32 22.16 0.55
CA ASN A 79 0.77 22.29 1.91
C ASN A 79 -0.56 21.55 2.16
N ILE A 80 -0.89 20.56 1.33
CA ILE A 80 -2.06 19.72 1.49
C ILE A 80 -1.61 18.27 1.61
N TYR A 81 -2.11 17.58 2.63
CA TYR A 81 -2.01 16.14 2.73
C TYR A 81 -3.18 15.49 1.98
N SER A 82 -2.89 14.60 1.04
CA SER A 82 -3.89 13.81 0.32
C SER A 82 -3.73 12.34 0.69
N TYR A 83 -4.79 11.73 1.20
CA TYR A 83 -4.93 10.28 1.35
C TYR A 83 -5.82 9.75 0.23
N THR A 84 -5.34 8.73 -0.48
CA THR A 84 -6.09 8.06 -1.54
C THR A 84 -6.17 6.57 -1.27
N THR A 85 -7.29 5.97 -1.64
CA THR A 85 -7.50 4.52 -1.60
C THR A 85 -8.43 4.12 -2.74
N THR A 86 -8.20 2.92 -3.29
CA THR A 86 -9.17 2.22 -4.11
C THR A 86 -10.10 1.44 -3.21
N LEU A 87 -11.41 1.57 -3.42
CA LEU A 87 -12.43 0.81 -2.72
C LEU A 87 -13.00 -0.21 -3.69
N LEU A 88 -12.86 -1.48 -3.35
CA LEU A 88 -13.36 -2.57 -4.19
C LEU A 88 -14.88 -2.62 -4.22
N GLY A 89 -15.40 -3.30 -5.24
CA GLY A 89 -16.78 -3.77 -5.27
C GLY A 89 -17.18 -4.47 -3.96
N ARG A 90 -18.37 -4.16 -3.46
CA ARG A 90 -18.81 -4.48 -2.10
C ARG A 90 -20.32 -4.46 -1.97
N ASP A 91 -20.85 -5.22 -1.02
CA ASP A 91 -22.28 -5.30 -0.76
C ASP A 91 -22.82 -4.06 -0.02
N SER A 92 -24.14 -3.98 0.08
CA SER A 92 -24.80 -3.05 1.00
C SER A 92 -24.39 -3.37 2.44
N GLY A 93 -24.09 -2.35 3.23
CA GLY A 93 -23.63 -2.54 4.60
C GLY A 93 -22.72 -1.41 5.07
N ARG A 94 -22.06 -1.66 6.20
CA ARG A 94 -21.14 -0.72 6.84
C ARG A 94 -19.73 -1.28 6.87
N TYR A 95 -18.77 -0.45 6.51
CA TYR A 95 -17.36 -0.78 6.52
C TYR A 95 -16.60 0.33 7.24
N SER A 96 -15.60 -0.03 8.04
CA SER A 96 -14.75 0.97 8.68
C SER A 96 -13.34 0.45 8.89
N LYS A 97 -12.37 1.35 8.74
CA LYS A 97 -10.95 1.07 8.96
C LYS A 97 -10.25 2.32 9.49
N PRO A 98 -9.29 2.20 10.44
CA PRO A 98 -8.36 3.30 10.72
C PRO A 98 -7.49 3.54 9.48
N ILE A 99 -7.41 4.79 9.03
CA ILE A 99 -6.70 5.17 7.79
C ILE A 99 -5.51 6.08 8.04
N LEU A 100 -5.58 6.96 9.04
CA LEU A 100 -4.54 7.96 9.31
C LEU A 100 -4.29 8.14 10.79
N GLU A 101 -3.05 8.45 11.12
CA GLU A 101 -2.62 8.97 12.41
C GLU A 101 -2.19 10.43 12.22
N ILE A 102 -2.86 11.35 12.92
CA ILE A 102 -2.52 12.77 12.92
C ILE A 102 -1.87 13.09 14.26
N VAL A 103 -0.67 13.68 14.23
CA VAL A 103 0.06 14.10 15.43
C VAL A 103 0.37 15.59 15.31
N ASN A 104 -0.19 16.37 16.23
CA ASN A 104 0.20 17.77 16.40
C ASN A 104 1.43 17.83 17.31
N ASN A 105 2.62 18.01 16.73
CA ASN A 105 3.87 18.22 17.48
C ASN A 105 4.15 19.70 17.78
N LYS A 106 3.26 20.64 17.43
CA LYS A 106 3.37 22.06 17.83
C LYS A 106 3.14 22.25 19.32
N GLU A 107 3.52 23.43 19.81
CA GLU A 107 3.16 23.90 21.15
C GLU A 107 1.73 24.48 21.19
N ASP A 108 1.20 24.87 20.04
CA ASP A 108 -0.11 25.49 19.90
C ASP A 108 -1.14 24.55 19.24
N GLU A 109 -2.42 24.83 19.50
CA GLU A 109 -3.53 24.17 18.81
C GLU A 109 -3.48 24.48 17.32
N ILE A 110 -3.79 23.50 16.48
CA ILE A 110 -3.92 23.68 15.03
C ILE A 110 -5.35 23.40 14.60
N SER A 111 -5.82 24.12 13.58
CA SER A 111 -7.06 23.83 12.90
C SER A 111 -6.76 23.20 11.55
N LEU A 112 -7.41 22.06 11.26
CA LEU A 112 -7.33 21.41 9.96
C LEU A 112 -8.67 21.50 9.24
N GLU A 113 -8.62 21.91 7.98
CA GLU A 113 -9.71 21.78 7.03
C GLU A 113 -9.64 20.40 6.37
N ILE A 114 -10.70 19.61 6.50
CA ILE A 114 -10.79 18.23 6.02
C ILE A 114 -11.99 18.07 5.12
N TYR A 115 -11.76 17.54 3.92
CA TYR A 115 -12.81 17.21 2.94
C TYR A 115 -12.39 16.00 2.13
N GLY A 116 -13.37 15.22 1.66
CA GLY A 116 -13.07 14.06 0.84
C GLY A 116 -14.28 13.58 0.06
N SER A 117 -14.01 12.89 -1.04
CA SER A 117 -15.05 12.42 -1.95
C SER A 117 -14.55 11.32 -2.88
N THR A 118 -15.50 10.63 -3.52
CA THR A 118 -15.28 9.83 -4.72
C THR A 118 -15.54 10.67 -5.97
N ASN A 119 -14.92 10.28 -7.08
CA ASN A 119 -15.14 10.92 -8.39
C ASN A 119 -16.57 10.70 -8.92
N ILE A 120 -17.18 9.56 -8.56
CA ILE A 120 -18.50 9.16 -9.00
C ILE A 120 -19.32 8.81 -7.76
N PRO A 121 -20.46 9.47 -7.51
CA PRO A 121 -21.35 9.09 -6.43
C PRO A 121 -21.92 7.69 -6.66
N THR A 122 -21.65 6.77 -5.76
CA THR A 122 -22.11 5.36 -5.83
C THR A 122 -23.30 5.08 -4.92
N GLY A 123 -23.94 6.12 -4.37
CA GLY A 123 -24.98 5.96 -3.36
C GLY A 123 -24.42 5.60 -1.99
N SER A 124 -23.12 5.84 -1.74
CA SER A 124 -22.47 5.59 -0.44
C SER A 124 -22.33 6.88 0.36
N ASP A 125 -22.50 6.78 1.67
CA ASP A 125 -22.12 7.83 2.61
C ASP A 125 -20.67 7.60 3.08
N PHE A 126 -19.83 8.61 2.96
CA PHE A 126 -18.44 8.62 3.42
C PHE A 126 -18.29 9.53 4.62
N THR A 127 -17.71 9.00 5.68
CA THR A 127 -17.59 9.69 6.96
C THR A 127 -16.23 9.41 7.57
N ILE A 128 -15.63 10.41 8.22
CA ILE A 128 -14.49 10.18 9.10
C ILE A 128 -14.94 10.20 10.56
N ILE A 129 -14.27 9.38 11.37
CA ILE A 129 -14.47 9.33 12.82
C ILE A 129 -13.15 9.68 13.50
N ILE A 130 -13.19 10.68 14.38
CA ILE A 130 -12.05 11.17 15.15
C ILE A 130 -12.53 11.41 16.59
N GLU A 131 -11.91 10.76 17.57
CA GLU A 131 -12.31 10.82 18.99
C GLU A 131 -13.83 10.61 19.20
N ASP A 132 -14.39 9.57 18.59
CA ASP A 132 -15.81 9.21 18.63
C ASP A 132 -16.78 10.25 18.01
N GLN A 133 -16.25 11.33 17.44
CA GLN A 133 -17.03 12.31 16.68
C GLN A 133 -17.10 11.92 15.21
N VAL A 134 -18.29 12.10 14.63
CA VAL A 134 -18.64 11.63 13.28
C VAL A 134 -18.77 12.82 12.34
N TYR A 135 -17.93 12.87 11.30
CA TYR A 135 -17.88 13.96 10.32
C TYR A 135 -18.16 13.44 8.91
N ARG A 136 -19.38 13.66 8.41
CA ARG A 136 -19.76 13.22 7.06
C ARG A 136 -19.05 14.06 6.00
N LEU A 137 -18.27 13.41 5.14
CA LEU A 137 -17.52 14.04 4.06
C LEU A 137 -18.31 14.11 2.75
N GLN A 138 -19.03 13.03 2.43
CA GLN A 138 -19.88 12.93 1.25
C GLN A 138 -21.14 12.14 1.59
N GLY A 139 -22.30 12.62 1.17
CA GLY A 139 -23.55 11.86 1.24
C GLY A 139 -23.78 11.01 -0.01
N SER A 140 -24.74 10.10 0.07
CA SER A 140 -25.15 9.18 -1.01
C SER A 140 -25.51 9.88 -2.33
N GLN A 141 -25.95 11.14 -2.29
CA GLN A 141 -26.24 11.95 -3.47
C GLN A 141 -25.00 12.63 -4.08
N GLY A 142 -23.81 12.40 -3.52
CA GLY A 142 -22.57 13.03 -3.97
C GLY A 142 -22.31 14.42 -3.40
N ASN A 143 -23.20 14.95 -2.56
CA ASN A 143 -22.97 16.23 -1.91
C ASN A 143 -21.84 16.11 -0.89
N THR A 144 -20.84 16.99 -1.00
CA THR A 144 -19.67 17.00 -0.12
C THR A 144 -19.82 18.01 1.00
N THR A 145 -19.07 17.82 2.09
CA THR A 145 -19.03 18.75 3.22
C THR A 145 -17.60 18.84 3.74
N THR A 146 -17.16 20.08 3.94
CA THR A 146 -15.85 20.39 4.50
C THR A 146 -15.99 20.64 6.00
N HIS A 147 -15.07 20.08 6.79
CA HIS A 147 -15.05 20.24 8.25
C HIS A 147 -13.78 20.96 8.68
N LYS A 148 -13.90 21.80 9.70
CA LYS A 148 -12.77 22.42 10.39
C LYS A 148 -12.68 21.81 11.77
N ILE A 149 -11.55 21.17 12.06
CA ILE A 149 -11.35 20.39 13.28
C ILE A 149 -10.08 20.87 13.98
N SER A 150 -10.20 21.17 15.27
CA SER A 150 -9.10 21.56 16.15
C SER A 150 -8.36 20.35 16.71
N PHE A 151 -7.03 20.40 16.70
CA PHE A 151 -6.15 19.37 17.23
C PHE A 151 -5.23 19.99 18.29
N VAL A 152 -5.36 19.53 19.54
CA VAL A 152 -4.60 20.09 20.66
C VAL A 152 -3.12 19.71 20.57
N PRO A 153 -2.21 20.52 21.16
CA PRO A 153 -0.77 20.26 21.17
C PRO A 153 -0.39 18.88 21.69
N LYS A 154 0.70 18.33 21.15
CA LYS A 154 1.37 17.10 21.58
C LYS A 154 0.46 15.87 21.68
N LYS A 155 -0.67 15.88 20.98
CA LYS A 155 -1.65 14.80 20.99
C LYS A 155 -1.70 14.09 19.65
N LYS A 156 -1.91 12.77 19.74
CA LYS A 156 -2.11 11.88 18.62
C LYS A 156 -3.60 11.56 18.47
N TYR A 157 -4.04 11.54 17.22
CA TYR A 157 -5.41 11.27 16.82
C TYR A 157 -5.42 10.15 15.77
N VAL A 158 -6.36 9.23 15.91
CA VAL A 158 -6.59 8.17 14.91
C VAL A 158 -7.84 8.53 14.13
N VAL A 159 -7.71 8.60 12.81
CA VAL A 159 -8.81 8.88 11.89
C VAL A 159 -9.28 7.55 11.30
N TYR A 160 -10.55 7.24 11.51
CA TYR A 160 -11.22 6.13 10.83
C TYR A 160 -11.99 6.65 9.63
N LEU A 161 -11.93 5.92 8.52
CA LEU A 161 -12.85 6.09 7.41
C LEU A 161 -13.97 5.07 7.58
N ALA A 162 -15.21 5.55 7.58
CA ALA A 162 -16.43 4.76 7.62
C ALA A 162 -17.24 4.99 6.35
N ILE A 163 -17.73 3.89 5.79
CA ILE A 163 -18.52 3.86 4.56
C ILE A 163 -19.83 3.15 4.86
N GLU A 164 -20.94 3.80 4.56
CA GLU A 164 -22.27 3.19 4.60
C GLU A 164 -22.82 3.11 3.18
N ASN A 165 -23.00 1.88 2.70
CA ASN A 165 -23.56 1.60 1.38
C ASN A 165 -25.02 1.19 1.52
N PHE A 166 -25.91 1.89 0.82
CA PHE A 166 -27.33 1.51 0.75
C PHE A 166 -27.61 0.45 -0.33
N THR A 167 -26.69 0.27 -1.28
CA THR A 167 -26.80 -0.71 -2.38
C THR A 167 -25.47 -1.41 -2.63
N SER A 168 -25.50 -2.60 -3.22
CA SER A 168 -24.27 -3.28 -3.67
C SER A 168 -23.62 -2.54 -4.83
N ILE A 169 -22.29 -2.39 -4.77
CA ILE A 169 -21.45 -1.73 -5.77
C ILE A 169 -20.60 -2.80 -6.43
N GLN A 170 -20.67 -2.89 -7.76
CA GLN A 170 -20.02 -3.98 -8.53
C GLN A 170 -18.67 -3.59 -9.13
N PHE A 171 -18.24 -2.34 -8.95
CA PHE A 171 -17.03 -1.78 -9.53
C PHE A 171 -16.17 -1.09 -8.47
N ASP A 172 -14.91 -0.90 -8.81
CA ASP A 172 -13.97 -0.21 -7.94
C ASP A 172 -14.13 1.31 -8.06
N GLU A 173 -13.97 2.01 -6.95
CA GLU A 173 -14.04 3.47 -6.90
C GLU A 173 -12.78 4.02 -6.22
N SER A 174 -12.36 5.20 -6.65
CA SER A 174 -11.27 5.94 -6.00
C SER A 174 -11.86 6.93 -5.02
N PHE A 175 -11.41 6.86 -3.77
CA PHE A 175 -11.70 7.84 -2.74
C PHE A 175 -10.45 8.69 -2.47
N GLU A 176 -10.66 9.99 -2.34
CA GLU A 176 -9.63 10.95 -1.95
C GLU A 176 -10.07 11.77 -0.74
N LEU A 177 -9.17 11.93 0.20
CA LEU A 177 -9.30 12.78 1.39
C LEU A 177 -8.18 13.81 1.38
N SER A 178 -8.55 15.08 1.43
CA SER A 178 -7.62 16.21 1.56
C SER A 178 -7.68 16.78 2.97
N ILE A 179 -6.51 17.08 3.51
CA ILE A 179 -6.31 17.69 4.82
C ILE A 179 -5.36 18.86 4.66
N LYS A 180 -5.83 20.05 5.03
CA LYS A 180 -5.08 21.29 4.93
C LYS A 180 -5.04 21.99 6.27
N GLU A 181 -3.85 22.43 6.69
CA GLU A 181 -3.73 23.31 7.85
C GLU A 181 -4.27 24.71 7.52
N ILE A 182 -5.09 25.26 8.41
CA ILE A 182 -5.63 26.62 8.30
C ILE A 182 -5.17 27.46 9.50
N GLU A 183 -4.87 28.73 9.21
CA GLU A 183 -4.51 29.75 10.22
C GLU A 183 -5.69 30.12 11.12
#